data_AF-A0A0F0GLQ6-F1
#
_entry.id   AF-A0A0F0GLQ6-F1
#
_cell.length_a   1.000
_cell.length_b   1.000
_cell.length_c   1.000
_cell.angle_alpha   90.00
_cell.angle_beta   90.00
_cell.angle_gamma   90.00
#
_symmetry.space_group_name_H-M   'P 1'
#
loop_
_entity.id
_entity.type
_entity.pdbx_description
1 polymer ?
#
loop_
_entity_poly.entity_id
_entity_poly.type
_entity_poly.pdbx_seq_one_letter_code
_entity_poly.pdbx_strand_id
1 'polypeptide(L)'
;RPAARRHPGVLVVPMSVTEPAYFAQTVGRLREQGHDVRHFALLAERATVLRRLRERGLGRGLKREGFAVSRLDGCLEALRAPEFAQHLATDRLTVSQVADRVAASAGLDLAADTDGRLRGRIRRALVGVRHIRFV
;
A
#
# COMPACT_ATOMS: atom_id res chain seq x y z
N ARG A 1 -18.00 9.55 -14.11
CA ARG A 1 -18.45 8.15 -13.88
C ARG A 1 -17.25 7.35 -13.39
N PRO A 2 -17.29 6.76 -12.18
CA PRO A 2 -16.11 6.10 -11.58
C PRO A 2 -15.67 4.87 -12.38
N ALA A 3 -14.36 4.59 -12.41
CA ALA A 3 -13.76 3.45 -13.11
C ALA A 3 -14.34 2.10 -12.66
N ALA A 4 -14.75 2.01 -11.38
CA ALA A 4 -15.41 0.84 -10.80
C ALA A 4 -16.68 0.38 -11.54
N ARG A 5 -17.36 1.25 -12.30
CA ARG A 5 -18.55 0.87 -13.09
C ARG A 5 -18.24 0.38 -14.50
N ARG A 6 -17.00 0.52 -14.96
CA ARG A 6 -16.58 0.17 -16.33
C ARG A 6 -15.68 -1.06 -16.39
N HIS A 7 -15.14 -1.50 -15.25
CA HIS A 7 -14.25 -2.66 -15.19
C HIS A 7 -14.99 -3.86 -14.61
N PRO A 8 -15.10 -4.99 -15.33
CA PRO A 8 -15.87 -6.16 -14.89
C PRO A 8 -15.17 -7.01 -13.80
N GLY A 9 -13.96 -6.62 -13.36
CA GLY A 9 -13.16 -7.36 -12.39
C GLY A 9 -12.65 -6.50 -11.23
N VAL A 10 -12.00 -7.14 -10.26
CA VAL A 10 -11.45 -6.51 -9.06
C VAL A 10 -10.52 -5.35 -9.40
N LEU A 11 -10.78 -4.19 -8.81
CA LEU A 11 -9.94 -3.00 -8.95
C LEU A 11 -9.07 -2.84 -7.72
N VAL A 12 -7.75 -2.96 -7.89
CA VAL A 12 -6.77 -2.70 -6.83
C VAL A 12 -6.30 -1.25 -6.94
N VAL A 13 -6.56 -0.45 -5.90
CA VAL A 13 -6.21 0.99 -5.87
C VAL A 13 -5.15 1.26 -4.80
N PRO A 14 -3.86 1.34 -5.15
CA PRO A 14 -2.83 1.73 -4.20
C PRO A 14 -2.95 3.22 -3.90
N MET A 15 -3.16 3.57 -2.63
CA MET A 15 -3.27 4.96 -2.19
C MET A 15 -2.65 5.16 -0.81
N SER A 16 -2.24 6.40 -0.52
CA SER A 16 -1.82 6.82 0.81
C SER A 16 -2.85 7.81 1.34
N VAL A 17 -3.77 7.34 2.18
CA VAL A 17 -4.79 8.17 2.83
C VAL A 17 -4.59 8.05 4.32
N THR A 18 -4.29 9.17 4.96
CA THR A 18 -4.02 9.25 6.40
C THR A 18 -4.90 10.29 7.07
N GLU A 19 -5.75 10.98 6.32
CA GLU A 19 -6.70 11.98 6.81
C GLU A 19 -8.10 11.35 6.82
N PRO A 20 -8.78 11.26 7.98
CA PRO A 20 -10.14 10.73 8.09
C PRO A 20 -11.14 11.39 7.14
N ALA A 21 -11.04 12.71 6.96
CA ALA A 21 -11.92 13.45 6.06
C ALA A 21 -11.77 12.98 4.60
N TYR A 22 -10.54 12.73 4.13
CA TYR A 22 -10.31 12.18 2.78
C TYR A 22 -10.73 10.71 2.69
N PHE A 23 -10.58 9.95 3.76
CA PHE A 23 -11.08 8.58 3.81
C PHE A 23 -12.61 8.54 3.63
N ALA A 24 -13.35 9.38 4.35
CA ALA A 24 -14.81 9.50 4.21
C ALA A 24 -15.21 9.92 2.78
N GLN A 25 -14.50 10.88 2.18
CA GLN A 25 -14.79 11.33 0.82
C GLN A 25 -14.43 10.30 -0.27
N THR A 26 -13.56 9.34 0.02
CA THR A 26 -13.12 8.32 -0.94
C THR A 26 -13.81 6.99 -0.68
N VAL A 27 -13.33 6.24 0.31
CA VAL A 27 -13.86 4.93 0.70
C VAL A 27 -15.29 5.04 1.21
N GLY A 28 -15.59 6.06 2.03
CA GLY A 28 -16.95 6.29 2.54
C GLY A 28 -17.96 6.50 1.42
N ARG A 29 -17.72 7.48 0.54
CA ARG A 29 -18.60 7.75 -0.62
C ARG A 29 -18.75 6.56 -1.57
N LEU A 30 -17.69 5.78 -1.80
CA LEU A 30 -17.81 4.59 -2.64
C LEU A 30 -18.71 3.53 -2.00
N ARG A 31 -18.60 3.32 -0.69
CA ARG A 31 -19.48 2.42 0.07
C ARG A 31 -20.93 2.90 0.08
N GLU A 32 -21.16 4.19 0.30
CA GLU A 32 -22.50 4.82 0.23
C GLU A 32 -23.16 4.63 -1.14
N GLN A 33 -22.35 4.62 -2.21
CA GLN A 33 -22.81 4.35 -3.58
C GLN A 33 -23.05 2.87 -3.87
N GLY A 34 -22.94 1.99 -2.86
CA GLY A 34 -23.19 0.55 -2.96
C GLY A 34 -22.01 -0.26 -3.51
N HIS A 35 -20.80 0.30 -3.59
CA HIS A 35 -19.63 -0.46 -3.99
C HIS A 35 -19.08 -1.30 -2.81
N ASP A 36 -18.76 -2.57 -3.06
CA ASP A 36 -18.00 -3.39 -2.11
C ASP A 36 -16.55 -2.92 -2.07
N VAL A 37 -16.24 -2.06 -1.09
CA VAL A 37 -14.89 -1.52 -0.88
C VAL A 37 -14.25 -2.13 0.35
N ARG A 38 -13.29 -3.02 0.10
CA ARG A 38 -12.37 -3.57 1.11
C ARG A 38 -11.16 -2.65 1.21
N HIS A 39 -11.00 -1.98 2.35
CA HIS A 39 -9.86 -1.10 2.61
C HIS A 39 -8.89 -1.76 3.58
N PHE A 40 -7.59 -1.63 3.32
CA PHE A 40 -6.52 -2.18 4.12
C PHE A 40 -5.46 -1.12 4.38
N ALA A 41 -5.13 -0.91 5.66
CA ALA A 41 -4.02 -0.06 6.07
C ALA A 41 -2.78 -0.93 6.31
N LEU A 42 -1.78 -0.80 5.43
CA LEU A 42 -0.52 -1.52 5.54
C LEU A 42 0.38 -0.83 6.57
N LEU A 43 0.44 -1.39 7.77
CA LEU A 43 1.30 -0.90 8.83
C LEU A 43 2.72 -1.45 8.67
N ALA A 44 3.70 -0.61 8.97
CA ALA A 44 5.09 -0.98 9.05
C ALA A 44 5.75 -0.14 10.14
N GLU A 45 6.75 -0.71 10.80
CA GLU A 45 7.59 0.04 11.72
C GLU A 45 8.26 1.20 10.98
N ARG A 46 8.47 2.29 11.71
CA ARG A 46 9.14 3.50 11.21
C ARG A 46 10.46 3.17 10.53
N ALA A 47 11.28 2.31 11.14
CA ALA A 47 12.56 1.88 10.58
C ALA A 47 12.37 1.17 9.22
N THR A 48 11.36 0.32 9.09
CA THR A 48 11.01 -0.37 7.84
C THR A 48 10.60 0.62 6.75
N VAL A 49 9.76 1.62 7.07
CA VAL A 49 9.33 2.63 6.09
C VAL A 49 10.51 3.50 5.66
N LEU A 50 11.35 3.96 6.59
CA LEU A 50 12.54 4.75 6.27
C LEU A 50 13.52 3.99 5.40
N ARG A 51 13.77 2.71 5.70
CA ARG A 51 14.59 1.84 4.85
C ARG A 51 14.02 1.76 3.43
N ARG A 52 12.71 1.51 3.27
CA ARG A 52 12.04 1.45 1.96
C ARG A 52 12.10 2.79 1.21
N LEU A 53 11.98 3.93 1.90
CA LEU A 53 12.11 5.26 1.29
C LEU A 53 13.53 5.53 0.81
N ARG A 54 14.55 5.13 1.60
CA ARG A 54 15.97 5.22 1.20
C ARG A 54 16.29 4.37 -0.01
N GLU A 55 15.78 3.13 -0.06
CA GLU A 55 15.93 2.23 -1.22
C GLU A 55 15.32 2.83 -2.50
N ARG A 56 14.28 3.66 -2.39
CA ARG A 56 13.65 4.36 -3.52
C ARG A 56 14.39 5.65 -3.93
N GLY A 57 15.18 6.24 -3.04
CA GLY A 57 15.84 7.54 -3.24
C GLY A 57 17.37 7.51 -3.34
N LEU A 58 18.00 6.34 -3.19
CA LEU A 58 19.44 6.01 -3.35
C LEU A 58 20.43 7.19 -3.20
N GLY A 59 20.36 7.93 -2.09
CA GLY A 59 21.47 8.77 -1.61
C GLY A 59 21.37 10.29 -1.71
N ARG A 60 20.24 10.91 -2.07
CA ARG A 60 20.16 12.40 -2.14
C ARG A 60 19.18 13.04 -1.15
N GLY A 61 19.74 13.42 0.02
CA GLY A 61 19.32 14.61 0.76
C GLY A 61 18.92 14.39 2.22
N LEU A 62 19.90 14.48 3.15
CA LEU A 62 19.68 14.50 4.60
C LEU A 62 18.62 15.52 5.06
N LYS A 63 18.44 16.65 4.35
CA LYS A 63 17.40 17.65 4.67
C LYS A 63 15.96 17.20 4.36
N ARG A 64 15.77 16.30 3.38
CA ARG A 64 14.46 15.71 3.08
C ARG A 64 14.08 14.64 4.10
N GLU A 65 15.06 13.99 4.74
CA GLU A 65 14.78 12.98 5.75
C GLU A 65 14.02 13.57 6.94
N GLY A 66 14.39 14.74 7.47
CA GLY A 66 13.70 15.34 8.63
C GLY A 66 12.22 15.68 8.38
N PHE A 67 11.90 16.25 7.21
CA PHE A 67 10.52 16.56 6.82
C PHE A 67 9.72 15.30 6.46
N ALA A 68 10.33 14.34 5.77
CA ALA A 68 9.69 13.07 5.45
C ALA A 68 9.42 12.25 6.73
N VAL A 69 10.33 12.33 7.70
CA VAL A 69 10.22 11.71 9.02
C VAL A 69 9.08 12.32 9.84
N SER A 70 9.00 13.65 9.94
CA SER A 70 7.96 14.28 10.77
C SER A 70 6.56 14.03 10.20
N ARG A 71 6.43 13.97 8.87
CA ARG A 71 5.20 13.54 8.21
C ARG A 71 4.92 12.05 8.40
N LEU A 72 5.95 11.22 8.39
CA LEU A 72 5.81 9.76 8.56
C LEU A 72 5.22 9.40 9.92
N ASP A 73 5.69 10.02 11.01
CA ASP A 73 5.20 9.70 12.35
C ASP A 73 3.69 10.03 12.47
N GLY A 74 3.27 11.19 11.97
CA GLY A 74 1.85 11.55 11.89
C GLY A 74 1.02 10.62 11.00
N CYS A 75 1.56 10.20 9.86
CA CYS A 75 0.90 9.22 8.99
C CYS A 75 0.75 7.84 9.64
N LEU A 76 1.77 7.36 10.34
CA LEU A 76 1.75 6.05 11.01
C LEU A 76 0.77 6.03 12.17
N GLU A 77 0.69 7.11 12.96
CA GLU A 77 -0.32 7.22 14.02
C GLU A 77 -1.73 7.32 13.46
N ALA A 78 -1.95 8.14 12.43
CA ALA A 78 -3.26 8.25 11.82
C ALA A 78 -3.75 6.92 11.22
N LEU A 79 -2.84 6.16 10.59
CA LEU A 79 -3.14 4.84 10.05
C LEU A 79 -3.45 3.77 11.09
N ARG A 80 -3.26 4.02 12.40
CA ARG A 80 -3.70 3.12 13.47
C ARG A 80 -5.13 3.38 13.91
N ALA A 81 -5.76 4.47 13.44
CA ALA A 81 -7.11 4.81 13.84
C ALA A 81 -8.10 3.71 13.38
N PRO A 82 -9.11 3.37 14.22
CA PRO A 82 -10.04 2.27 13.93
C PRO A 82 -10.83 2.46 12.64
N GLU A 83 -10.97 3.69 12.18
CA GLU A 83 -11.63 4.07 10.92
C GLU A 83 -10.99 3.44 9.68
N PHE A 84 -9.69 3.11 9.75
CA PHE A 84 -8.96 2.42 8.69
C PHE A 84 -9.18 0.90 8.67
N ALA A 85 -10.08 0.40 9.52
CA ALA A 85 -10.83 -0.88 9.54
C ALA A 85 -10.05 -2.21 9.46
N GLN A 86 -8.95 -2.30 8.69
CA GLN A 86 -8.15 -3.50 8.59
C GLN A 86 -6.65 -3.17 8.49
N HIS A 87 -5.99 -3.19 9.64
CA HIS A 87 -4.56 -3.01 9.77
C HIS A 87 -3.80 -4.30 9.47
N LEU A 88 -2.83 -4.24 8.55
CA LEU A 88 -1.93 -5.36 8.25
C LEU A 88 -0.49 -4.99 8.58
N ALA A 89 0.09 -5.61 9.61
CA ALA A 89 1.51 -5.43 9.93
C ALA A 89 2.39 -6.13 8.87
N THR A 90 3.25 -5.38 8.19
CA THR A 90 4.00 -5.85 7.01
C THR A 90 5.49 -6.05 7.25
N ASP A 91 6.00 -5.79 8.45
CA ASP A 91 7.43 -5.79 8.74
C ASP A 91 8.12 -7.13 8.47
N ARG A 92 7.42 -8.22 8.80
CA ARG A 92 7.92 -9.60 8.66
C ARG A 92 7.28 -10.36 7.50
N LEU A 93 6.50 -9.68 6.67
CA LEU A 93 5.79 -10.29 5.55
C LEU A 93 6.49 -9.95 4.23
N THR A 94 6.59 -10.95 3.37
CA THR A 94 6.91 -10.74 1.95
C THR A 94 5.70 -10.14 1.22
N VAL A 95 5.93 -9.53 0.06
CA VAL A 95 4.85 -9.00 -0.78
C VAL A 95 3.81 -10.08 -1.14
N SER A 96 4.24 -11.32 -1.39
CA SER A 96 3.32 -12.44 -1.65
C SER A 96 2.44 -12.70 -0.45
N GLN A 97 3.03 -12.83 0.75
CA GLN A 97 2.26 -13.06 1.98
C GLN A 97 1.30 -11.91 2.31
N VAL A 98 1.68 -10.66 1.99
CA VAL A 98 0.76 -9.52 2.09
C VAL A 98 -0.41 -9.67 1.11
N ALA A 99 -0.13 -10.03 -0.15
CA ALA A 99 -1.16 -10.25 -1.17
C ALA A 99 -2.11 -11.40 -0.77
N ASP A 100 -1.57 -12.53 -0.30
CA ASP A 100 -2.33 -13.69 0.16
C ASP A 100 -3.28 -13.29 1.30
N ARG A 101 -2.79 -12.48 2.25
CA ARG A 101 -3.58 -12.05 3.40
C ARG A 101 -4.69 -11.06 3.02
N VAL A 102 -4.42 -10.16 2.06
CA VAL A 102 -5.42 -9.26 1.49
C VAL A 102 -6.48 -10.06 0.75
N ALA A 103 -6.08 -11.01 -0.09
CA ALA A 103 -6.99 -11.84 -0.87
C ALA A 103 -7.90 -12.70 0.01
N ALA A 104 -7.34 -13.39 1.00
CA ALA A 104 -8.12 -14.16 1.97
C ALA A 104 -9.15 -13.30 2.72
N SER A 105 -8.78 -12.06 3.08
CA SER A 105 -9.71 -11.13 3.74
C SER A 105 -10.78 -10.57 2.81
N ALA A 106 -10.47 -10.48 1.52
CA ALA A 106 -11.39 -10.04 0.48
C ALA A 106 -12.24 -11.18 -0.11
N GLY A 107 -12.02 -12.43 0.32
CA GLY A 107 -12.69 -13.61 -0.25
C GLY A 107 -12.30 -13.88 -1.70
N LEU A 108 -11.06 -13.54 -2.08
CA LEU A 108 -10.54 -13.71 -3.43
C LEU A 108 -9.60 -14.91 -3.48
N ASP A 109 -9.79 -15.77 -4.48
CA ASP A 109 -8.84 -16.82 -4.81
C ASP A 109 -7.76 -16.26 -5.76
N LEU A 110 -6.52 -16.23 -5.27
CA LEU A 110 -5.38 -15.88 -6.10
C LEU A 110 -4.95 -17.10 -6.93
N ALA A 111 -4.67 -16.87 -8.21
CA ALA A 111 -3.92 -17.85 -8.98
C ALA A 111 -2.56 -18.08 -8.30
N ALA A 112 -2.07 -19.32 -8.36
CA ALA A 112 -0.78 -19.68 -7.78
C ALA A 112 0.32 -18.73 -8.30
N ASP A 113 1.19 -18.25 -7.40
CA ASP A 113 2.37 -17.48 -7.77
C ASP A 113 3.28 -18.40 -8.61
N THR A 114 3.16 -18.29 -9.93
CA THR A 114 3.92 -19.09 -10.90
C THR A 114 5.37 -18.63 -10.99
N ASP A 115 5.71 -17.50 -10.36
CA ASP A 115 7.08 -17.05 -10.23
C ASP A 115 7.69 -17.65 -8.96
N GLY A 116 8.53 -18.68 -9.14
CA GLY A 116 9.37 -19.18 -8.05
C GLY A 116 10.06 -18.03 -7.28
N ARG A 117 10.27 -18.21 -5.97
CA ARG A 117 10.71 -17.14 -5.02
C ARG A 117 11.82 -16.22 -5.55
N LEU A 118 12.72 -16.77 -6.37
CA LEU A 118 13.82 -16.07 -7.03
C LEU A 118 13.35 -15.15 -8.18
N ARG A 119 12.51 -15.65 -9.10
CA ARG A 119 11.95 -14.87 -10.22
C ARG A 119 11.04 -13.74 -9.74
N GLY A 120 10.24 -14.00 -8.69
CA GLY A 120 9.44 -12.98 -8.04
C GLY A 120 10.29 -11.85 -7.45
N ARG A 121 11.45 -12.16 -6.84
CA ARG A 121 12.41 -11.14 -6.35
C ARG A 121 13.03 -10.34 -7.49
N ILE A 122 13.46 -11.00 -8.56
CA ILE A 122 14.09 -10.35 -9.73
C ILE A 122 13.09 -9.43 -10.43
N ARG A 123 11.86 -9.89 -10.67
CA ARG A 123 10.80 -9.06 -11.25
C ARG A 123 10.51 -7.85 -10.38
N ARG A 124 10.43 -8.00 -9.06
CA ARG A 124 10.22 -6.87 -8.15
C ARG A 124 11.38 -5.88 -8.15
N ALA A 125 12.62 -6.36 -8.20
CA ALA A 125 13.79 -5.49 -8.36
C ALA A 125 13.70 -4.72 -9.69
N LEU A 126 13.33 -5.39 -10.79
CA LEU A 126 13.10 -4.77 -12.09
C LEU A 126 11.96 -3.75 -12.09
N VAL A 127 10.84 -4.03 -11.45
CA VAL A 127 9.72 -3.06 -11.29
C VAL A 127 10.17 -1.87 -10.45
N GLY A 128 10.91 -2.11 -9.37
CA GLY A 128 11.53 -1.07 -8.55
C GLY A 128 12.42 -0.16 -9.39
N VAL A 129 13.33 -0.74 -10.19
CA VAL A 129 14.24 -0.01 -11.09
C VAL A 129 13.50 0.73 -12.20
N ARG A 130 12.45 0.15 -12.78
CA ARG A 130 11.66 0.79 -13.86
C ARG A 130 10.85 2.01 -13.40
N HIS A 131 10.56 2.13 -12.10
CA HIS A 131 9.92 3.31 -11.52
C HIS A 131 10.92 4.37 -11.02
N ILE A 132 12.24 4.10 -11.09
CA ILE A 132 13.27 5.11 -10.87
C ILE A 132 13.32 5.99 -12.13
N ARG A 133 12.61 7.13 -12.11
CA ARG A 133 12.89 8.21 -13.06
C ARG A 133 14.23 8.84 -12.65
N PHE A 134 15.28 8.57 -13.43
CA PHE A 134 16.45 9.44 -13.45
C PHE A 134 15.98 10.83 -13.89
N VAL A 135 16.01 11.79 -12.96
CA VAL A 135 15.94 13.23 -13.22
C VAL A 135 17.22 13.83 -12.67
#